data_AF-A0A945I1V0-F1
#
_entry.id   AF-A0A945I1V0-F1
#
_cell.length_a   1.000
_cell.length_b   1.000
_cell.length_c   1.000
_cell.angle_alpha   90.00
_cell.angle_beta   90.00
_cell.angle_gamma   90.00
#
_symmetry.space_group_name_H-M   'P 1'
#
loop_
_entity.id
_entity.type
_entity.pdbx_description
1 polymer ?
#
loop_
_entity_poly.entity_id
_entity_poly.type
_entity_poly.pdbx_seq_one_letter_code
_entity_poly.pdbx_strand_id
1 'polypeptide(L)'
;MRNLFHKSGIIVFLILSQILFSQPTTVPAAPMMAATDVISIYSDSYTDIATNYNPGWGQPTTVNTTYLTVGDPANNVLAYTGFTFQGTELTATDASSMDFLHIDVWVAAGTDRLLKVTPVNNATGGTGANDILVNVPLTPGAWNSIDIPKSDFTGMTWDNVFQLKFDGQFNGDGSAQAAGYDVYLDNIYFGKNANTSLVPLTVPPAPTMAAADVISIYSDSYTDIATNYNPG
;
A
#
# COMPACT_ATOMS: atom_id res chain seq x y z
N MET A 1 53.20 49.46 16.10
CA MET A 1 54.03 48.28 15.77
C MET A 1 53.14 47.05 15.72
N ARG A 2 53.42 46.18 14.74
CA ARG A 2 52.93 44.80 14.52
C ARG A 2 51.57 44.63 13.82
N ASN A 3 51.69 44.61 12.49
CA ASN A 3 51.03 43.73 11.52
C ASN A 3 50.58 42.38 12.11
N LEU A 4 49.48 41.82 11.59
CA LEU A 4 49.53 40.71 10.62
C LEU A 4 48.14 40.37 10.08
N PHE A 5 48.05 40.29 8.74
CA PHE A 5 47.02 39.62 7.97
C PHE A 5 46.68 38.24 8.53
N HIS A 6 45.46 37.72 8.31
CA HIS A 6 45.26 36.40 7.72
C HIS A 6 43.79 36.12 7.32
N LYS A 7 43.65 35.90 5.99
CA LYS A 7 42.86 34.87 5.30
C LYS A 7 41.33 34.91 5.37
N SER A 8 40.77 35.35 4.23
CA SER A 8 39.49 34.92 3.67
C SER A 8 39.30 33.41 3.78
N GLY A 9 38.25 33.00 4.50
CA GLY A 9 37.62 31.70 4.37
C GLY A 9 36.23 31.91 3.80
N ILE A 10 36.07 31.77 2.49
CA ILE A 10 34.75 31.58 1.90
C ILE A 10 34.30 30.18 2.34
N ILE A 11 33.36 30.13 3.28
CA ILE A 11 32.60 28.91 3.56
C ILE A 11 31.62 28.78 2.41
N VAL A 12 31.95 27.96 1.42
CA VAL A 12 30.98 27.48 0.42
C VAL A 12 30.07 26.51 1.15
N PHE A 13 28.93 27.00 1.64
CA PHE A 13 27.85 26.13 2.05
C PHE A 13 27.20 25.61 0.75
N LEU A 14 27.51 24.37 0.40
CA LEU A 14 26.78 23.64 -0.63
C LEU A 14 25.40 23.34 -0.02
N ILE A 15 24.48 24.31 -0.12
CA ILE A 15 23.06 24.06 0.12
C ILE A 15 22.60 23.22 -1.07
N LEU A 16 22.74 21.91 -0.94
CA LEU A 16 21.99 20.98 -1.76
C LEU A 16 20.52 21.27 -1.42
N SER A 17 19.87 22.10 -2.23
CA SER A 17 18.43 22.31 -2.18
C SER A 17 17.77 21.01 -2.61
N GLN A 18 17.79 20.01 -1.71
CA GLN A 18 16.82 18.95 -1.74
C GLN A 18 15.50 19.64 -1.42
N ILE A 19 14.66 19.81 -2.44
CA ILE A 19 13.24 20.00 -2.21
C ILE A 19 12.84 18.75 -1.43
N LEU A 20 12.71 18.88 -0.11
CA LEU A 20 12.24 17.81 0.76
C LEU A 20 10.77 17.62 0.41
N PHE A 21 10.48 16.82 -0.60
CA PHE A 21 9.18 16.19 -0.71
C PHE A 21 9.03 15.34 0.55
N SER A 22 8.03 15.64 1.39
CA SER A 22 7.81 14.80 2.56
C SER A 22 7.44 13.41 2.05
N GLN A 23 8.15 12.40 2.51
CA GLN A 23 7.98 11.00 2.17
C GLN A 23 7.56 10.23 3.42
N PRO A 24 6.91 9.06 3.31
CA PRO A 24 6.58 8.26 4.47
C PRO A 24 7.85 7.79 5.18
N THR A 25 7.85 7.83 6.51
CA THR A 25 8.93 7.32 7.37
C THR A 25 8.59 5.98 8.01
N THR A 26 7.37 5.50 7.83
CA THR A 26 6.91 4.17 8.24
C THR A 26 6.25 3.49 7.04
N VAL A 27 5.94 2.21 7.18
CA VAL A 27 5.07 1.45 6.26
C VAL A 27 3.73 1.17 6.95
N PRO A 28 2.66 0.86 6.21
CA PRO A 28 1.40 0.42 6.81
C PRO A 28 1.55 -0.97 7.45
N ALA A 29 0.56 -1.38 8.23
CA ALA A 29 0.57 -2.71 8.84
C ALA A 29 0.38 -3.79 7.77
N ALA A 30 1.08 -4.91 7.90
CA ALA A 30 0.88 -6.04 7.00
C ALA A 30 -0.58 -6.55 7.08
N PRO A 31 -1.18 -6.91 5.94
CA PRO A 31 -2.56 -7.37 5.90
C PRO A 31 -2.68 -8.72 6.59
N MET A 32 -3.78 -8.91 7.33
CA MET A 32 -4.00 -10.12 8.15
C MET A 32 -5.00 -11.10 7.55
N MET A 33 -5.57 -10.79 6.37
CA MET A 33 -6.58 -11.63 5.75
C MET A 33 -5.99 -12.97 5.28
N ALA A 34 -6.77 -14.05 5.35
CA ALA A 34 -6.33 -15.33 4.80
C ALA A 34 -6.11 -15.20 3.28
N ALA A 35 -5.01 -15.74 2.77
CA ALA A 35 -4.68 -15.67 1.33
C ALA A 35 -5.77 -16.25 0.41
N THR A 36 -6.64 -17.14 0.91
CA THR A 36 -7.79 -17.69 0.18
C THR A 36 -8.93 -16.69 -0.06
N ASP A 37 -8.94 -15.60 0.71
CA ASP A 37 -9.93 -14.53 0.65
C ASP A 37 -9.39 -13.27 -0.05
N VAL A 38 -8.19 -13.35 -0.63
CA VAL A 38 -7.46 -12.23 -1.22
C VAL A 38 -7.09 -12.52 -2.67
N ILE A 39 -7.25 -11.54 -3.55
CA ILE A 39 -6.57 -11.46 -4.84
C ILE A 39 -5.64 -10.25 -4.78
N SER A 40 -4.33 -10.50 -4.64
CA SER A 40 -3.33 -9.46 -4.41
C SER A 40 -2.85 -8.82 -5.71
N ILE A 41 -2.74 -7.49 -5.71
CA ILE A 41 -2.15 -6.69 -6.79
C ILE A 41 -0.75 -6.24 -6.41
N TYR A 42 -0.54 -5.80 -5.16
CA TYR A 42 0.77 -5.45 -4.62
C TYR A 42 0.77 -5.72 -3.12
N SER A 43 1.56 -6.66 -2.62
CA SER A 43 1.78 -6.85 -1.18
C SER A 43 2.99 -7.72 -0.92
N ASP A 44 3.76 -7.40 0.12
CA ASP A 44 4.81 -8.29 0.62
C ASP A 44 4.25 -9.58 1.28
N SER A 45 2.95 -9.63 1.60
CA SER A 45 2.31 -10.74 2.32
C SER A 45 1.63 -11.80 1.43
N TYR A 46 1.37 -11.48 0.16
CA TYR A 46 0.61 -12.34 -0.75
C TYR A 46 1.32 -12.52 -2.10
N THR A 47 0.86 -13.47 -2.90
CA THR A 47 1.33 -13.60 -4.30
C THR A 47 0.51 -12.68 -5.19
N ASP A 48 1.20 -11.75 -5.85
CA ASP A 48 0.57 -10.75 -6.70
C ASP A 48 0.20 -11.29 -8.09
N ILE A 49 -0.95 -10.84 -8.61
CA ILE A 49 -1.39 -11.09 -10.00
C ILE A 49 -0.91 -10.01 -10.98
N ALA A 50 -0.28 -8.93 -10.47
CA ALA A 50 0.23 -7.86 -11.31
C ALA A 50 1.39 -8.35 -12.19
N THR A 51 1.36 -7.94 -13.45
CA THR A 51 2.38 -8.30 -14.44
C THR A 51 3.25 -7.11 -14.81
N ASN A 52 2.73 -5.88 -14.64
CA ASN A 52 3.45 -4.66 -14.98
C ASN A 52 2.87 -3.44 -14.25
N TYR A 53 3.61 -2.88 -13.29
CA TYR A 53 3.23 -1.69 -12.55
C TYR A 53 3.42 -0.37 -13.33
N ASN A 54 4.09 -0.41 -14.48
CA ASN A 54 4.34 0.77 -15.31
C ASN A 54 4.18 0.50 -16.82
N PRO A 55 2.94 0.28 -17.30
CA PRO A 55 2.66 -0.08 -18.68
C PRO A 55 2.79 1.05 -19.71
N GLY A 56 3.18 2.26 -19.31
CA GLY A 56 3.43 3.36 -20.25
C GLY A 56 2.23 3.78 -21.09
N TRP A 57 1.08 4.05 -20.46
CA TRP A 57 -0.14 4.61 -21.06
C TRP A 57 -0.01 6.08 -21.54
N GLY A 58 1.22 6.59 -21.69
CA GLY A 58 1.50 8.00 -22.00
C GLY A 58 1.45 8.94 -20.79
N GLN A 59 1.40 8.41 -19.58
CA GLN A 59 1.48 9.18 -18.35
C GLN A 59 2.90 9.73 -18.11
N PRO A 60 3.04 10.93 -17.53
CA PRO A 60 4.33 11.46 -17.06
C PRO A 60 4.80 10.78 -15.76
N THR A 61 3.90 10.09 -15.06
CA THR A 61 4.19 9.41 -13.78
C THR A 61 5.25 8.32 -13.96
N THR A 62 6.20 8.27 -13.04
CA THR A 62 7.15 7.14 -12.91
C THR A 62 6.87 6.38 -11.63
N VAL A 63 6.93 5.06 -11.70
CA VAL A 63 6.76 4.16 -10.55
C VAL A 63 8.10 3.60 -10.11
N ASN A 64 8.40 3.70 -8.82
CA ASN A 64 9.46 2.94 -8.17
C ASN A 64 8.82 1.82 -7.34
N THR A 65 9.06 0.57 -7.74
CA THR A 65 8.46 -0.62 -7.10
C THR A 65 9.29 -1.20 -5.95
N THR A 66 10.49 -0.65 -5.71
CA THR A 66 11.44 -1.11 -4.69
C THR A 66 11.81 0.05 -3.77
N TYR A 67 10.87 0.96 -3.52
CA TYR A 67 11.13 2.11 -2.66
C TYR A 67 11.07 1.65 -1.20
N LEU A 68 12.22 1.74 -0.52
CA LEU A 68 12.32 1.50 0.91
C LEU A 68 12.10 2.81 1.66
N THR A 69 11.19 2.79 2.63
CA THR A 69 10.98 3.94 3.50
C THR A 69 12.15 4.09 4.47
N VAL A 70 12.43 5.31 4.93
CA VAL A 70 13.60 5.55 5.81
C VAL A 70 13.49 4.81 7.15
N GLY A 71 12.29 4.55 7.65
CA GLY A 71 12.08 3.84 8.92
C GLY A 71 11.78 2.34 8.78
N ASP A 72 11.69 1.81 7.56
CA ASP A 72 11.56 0.38 7.32
C ASP A 72 12.38 -0.03 6.07
N PRO A 73 13.60 -0.57 6.27
CA PRO A 73 14.47 -0.98 5.17
C PRO A 73 14.14 -2.38 4.62
N ALA A 74 13.10 -3.05 5.15
CA ALA A 74 12.75 -4.41 4.76
C ALA A 74 11.49 -4.46 3.87
N ASN A 75 10.55 -3.54 4.06
CA ASN A 75 9.29 -3.53 3.34
C ASN A 75 9.29 -2.48 2.22
N ASN A 76 8.97 -2.92 1.01
CA ASN A 76 8.90 -2.02 -0.15
C ASN A 76 7.52 -1.39 -0.22
N VAL A 77 7.46 -0.15 -0.69
CA VAL A 77 6.21 0.47 -1.11
C VAL A 77 6.32 0.89 -2.57
N LEU A 78 5.18 0.99 -3.26
CA LEU A 78 5.13 1.65 -4.56
C LEU A 78 5.23 3.15 -4.33
N ALA A 79 6.24 3.79 -4.92
CA ALA A 79 6.35 5.24 -4.92
C ALA A 79 6.08 5.81 -6.32
N TYR A 80 5.05 6.65 -6.42
CA TYR A 80 4.69 7.38 -7.62
C TYR A 80 5.13 8.83 -7.48
N THR A 81 6.24 9.20 -8.13
CA THR A 81 6.74 10.58 -8.09
C THR A 81 6.18 11.40 -9.23
N GLY A 82 5.72 12.62 -8.94
CA GLY A 82 5.05 13.46 -9.96
C GLY A 82 3.79 12.79 -10.52
N PHE A 83 3.05 12.07 -9.68
CA PHE A 83 1.86 11.31 -10.03
C PHE A 83 0.75 12.18 -10.62
N THR A 84 0.28 11.79 -11.80
CA THR A 84 -0.92 12.32 -12.46
C THR A 84 -1.96 11.23 -12.57
N PHE A 85 -1.63 10.13 -13.24
CA PHE A 85 -2.43 8.92 -13.32
C PHE A 85 -1.47 7.76 -13.61
N GLN A 86 -1.81 6.56 -13.18
CA GLN A 86 -0.98 5.38 -13.36
C GLN A 86 -1.85 4.15 -13.53
N GLY A 87 -1.47 3.31 -14.49
CA GLY A 87 -2.05 1.99 -14.70
C GLY A 87 -1.16 0.89 -14.13
N THR A 88 -1.76 -0.23 -13.75
CA THR A 88 -1.08 -1.49 -13.47
C THR A 88 -1.74 -2.57 -14.30
N GLU A 89 -0.98 -3.35 -15.06
CA GLU A 89 -1.48 -4.52 -15.79
C GLU A 89 -1.50 -5.74 -14.89
N LEU A 90 -2.55 -6.54 -15.01
CA LEU A 90 -2.80 -7.73 -14.21
C LEU A 90 -2.97 -8.94 -15.15
N THR A 91 -2.68 -10.12 -14.62
CA THR A 91 -3.25 -11.34 -15.18
C THR A 91 -4.76 -11.25 -15.07
N ALA A 92 -5.47 -11.32 -16.19
CA ALA A 92 -6.93 -11.18 -16.22
C ALA A 92 -7.58 -12.19 -15.27
N THR A 93 -8.36 -11.70 -14.31
CA THR A 93 -8.88 -12.49 -13.18
C THR A 93 -10.35 -12.16 -12.94
N ASP A 94 -11.13 -13.21 -12.66
CA ASP A 94 -12.48 -13.08 -12.13
C ASP A 94 -12.42 -12.78 -10.63
N ALA A 95 -12.68 -11.52 -10.27
CA ALA A 95 -12.80 -11.03 -8.90
C ALA A 95 -14.28 -10.77 -8.52
N SER A 96 -15.23 -11.39 -9.24
CA SER A 96 -16.66 -11.14 -9.03
C SER A 96 -17.14 -11.55 -7.64
N SER A 97 -16.47 -12.52 -7.02
CA SER A 97 -16.74 -13.01 -5.66
C SER A 97 -16.14 -12.16 -4.53
N MET A 98 -15.40 -11.10 -4.86
CA MET A 98 -14.81 -10.19 -3.89
C MET A 98 -15.77 -9.06 -3.53
N ASP A 99 -15.60 -8.52 -2.33
CA ASP A 99 -16.53 -7.57 -1.71
C ASP A 99 -15.98 -6.14 -1.69
N PHE A 100 -14.66 -5.96 -1.70
CA PHE A 100 -14.01 -4.65 -1.68
C PHE A 100 -12.63 -4.66 -2.35
N LEU A 101 -12.11 -3.47 -2.62
CA LEU A 101 -10.73 -3.19 -2.98
C LEU A 101 -10.04 -2.52 -1.77
N HIS A 102 -9.02 -3.17 -1.22
CA HIS A 102 -8.16 -2.61 -0.19
C HIS A 102 -7.00 -1.82 -0.79
N ILE A 103 -6.65 -0.72 -0.15
CA ILE A 103 -5.51 0.13 -0.52
C ILE A 103 -4.94 0.75 0.76
N ASP A 104 -3.64 0.55 0.99
CA ASP A 104 -2.89 1.43 1.88
C ASP A 104 -2.26 2.56 1.06
N VAL A 105 -2.50 3.81 1.47
CA VAL A 105 -2.04 4.99 0.74
C VAL A 105 -1.53 6.08 1.67
N TRP A 106 -0.42 6.71 1.26
CA TRP A 106 0.15 7.87 1.92
C TRP A 106 0.42 9.00 0.93
N VAL A 107 0.12 10.23 1.35
CA VAL A 107 0.50 11.46 0.66
C VAL A 107 1.05 12.47 1.66
N ALA A 108 1.85 13.42 1.18
CA ALA A 108 2.48 14.45 1.99
C ALA A 108 1.48 15.25 2.85
N ALA A 109 1.90 15.68 4.04
CA ALA A 109 1.07 16.57 4.87
C ALA A 109 0.77 17.88 4.12
N GLY A 110 -0.49 18.32 4.16
CA GLY A 110 -0.93 19.52 3.45
C GLY A 110 -1.25 19.32 1.96
N THR A 111 -1.19 18.08 1.44
CA THR A 111 -1.68 17.77 0.09
C THR A 111 -3.18 18.05 -0.03
N ASP A 112 -3.54 18.98 -0.92
CA ASP A 112 -4.93 19.33 -1.28
C ASP A 112 -5.28 18.75 -2.67
N ARG A 113 -5.25 17.43 -2.76
CA ARG A 113 -5.45 16.65 -4.00
C ARG A 113 -6.39 15.49 -3.73
N LEU A 114 -7.21 15.11 -4.71
CA LEU A 114 -7.95 13.85 -4.65
C LEU A 114 -7.22 12.75 -5.41
N LEU A 115 -7.21 11.57 -4.82
CA LEU A 115 -6.86 10.32 -5.48
C LEU A 115 -8.16 9.57 -5.79
N LYS A 116 -8.26 9.06 -7.01
CA LYS A 116 -9.31 8.14 -7.43
C LYS A 116 -8.71 6.84 -7.92
N VAL A 117 -9.50 5.77 -7.82
CA VAL A 117 -9.11 4.43 -8.25
C VAL A 117 -10.24 3.77 -9.02
N THR A 118 -9.89 2.90 -9.96
CA THR A 118 -10.83 1.98 -10.60
C THR A 118 -10.10 0.69 -10.98
N PRO A 119 -10.66 -0.49 -10.66
CA PRO A 119 -10.41 -1.69 -11.45
C PRO A 119 -10.80 -1.41 -12.91
N VAL A 120 -10.16 -2.08 -13.86
CA VAL A 120 -10.56 -2.02 -15.26
C VAL A 120 -11.01 -3.41 -15.68
N ASN A 121 -12.30 -3.55 -15.96
CA ASN A 121 -12.90 -4.76 -16.46
C ASN A 121 -12.72 -4.84 -17.97
N ASN A 122 -12.29 -5.98 -18.49
CA ASN A 122 -12.08 -6.14 -19.92
C ASN A 122 -13.43 -6.28 -20.63
N ALA A 123 -13.78 -5.33 -21.48
CA ALA A 123 -15.00 -5.39 -22.30
C ALA A 123 -15.07 -6.64 -23.19
N THR A 124 -13.92 -7.23 -23.51
CA THR A 124 -13.84 -8.52 -24.20
C THR A 124 -13.82 -9.63 -23.16
N GLY A 125 -14.98 -10.23 -22.92
CA GLY A 125 -15.14 -11.39 -22.03
C GLY A 125 -15.59 -11.04 -20.60
N GLY A 126 -15.50 -9.78 -20.20
CA GLY A 126 -16.13 -9.27 -18.98
C GLY A 126 -17.48 -8.60 -19.25
N THR A 127 -18.24 -8.34 -18.19
CA THR A 127 -19.56 -7.69 -18.24
C THR A 127 -19.60 -6.41 -17.40
N GLY A 128 -20.71 -5.66 -17.47
CA GLY A 128 -20.87 -4.41 -16.71
C GLY A 128 -20.03 -3.25 -17.26
N ALA A 129 -19.83 -2.23 -16.43
CA ALA A 129 -19.00 -1.08 -16.77
C ALA A 129 -17.50 -1.46 -16.80
N ASN A 130 -16.75 -0.91 -17.76
CA ASN A 130 -15.32 -1.16 -17.90
C ASN A 130 -14.52 -0.49 -16.79
N ASP A 131 -14.82 0.76 -16.47
CA ASP A 131 -14.13 1.56 -15.46
C ASP A 131 -15.07 2.57 -14.81
N ILE A 132 -14.96 2.73 -13.49
CA ILE A 132 -15.70 3.69 -12.67
C ILE A 132 -14.72 4.25 -11.63
N LEU A 133 -14.29 5.50 -11.79
CA LEU A 133 -13.39 6.16 -10.85
C LEU A 133 -14.12 6.47 -9.53
N VAL A 134 -13.67 5.84 -8.45
CA VAL A 134 -14.13 6.06 -7.08
C VAL A 134 -13.07 6.81 -6.29
N ASN A 135 -13.51 7.69 -5.39
CA ASN A 135 -12.62 8.44 -4.50
C ASN A 135 -11.93 7.53 -3.50
N VAL A 136 -10.61 7.70 -3.34
CA VAL A 136 -9.84 7.15 -2.22
C VAL A 136 -9.82 8.20 -1.11
N PRO A 137 -10.42 7.96 0.06
CA PRO A 137 -10.37 8.89 1.19
C PRO A 137 -8.93 9.05 1.69
N LEU A 138 -8.47 10.29 1.85
CA LEU A 138 -7.10 10.60 2.28
C LEU A 138 -7.10 11.49 3.51
N THR A 139 -6.25 11.13 4.48
CA THR A 139 -5.75 12.00 5.54
C THR A 139 -4.28 12.28 5.24
N PRO A 140 -3.94 13.45 4.64
CA PRO A 140 -2.57 13.77 4.27
C PRO A 140 -1.61 13.77 5.47
N GLY A 141 -0.39 13.24 5.28
CA GLY A 141 0.64 13.13 6.31
C GLY A 141 0.62 11.83 7.11
N ALA A 142 -0.33 10.92 6.85
CA ALA A 142 -0.42 9.60 7.48
C ALA A 142 -0.80 8.51 6.46
N TRP A 143 -0.49 7.26 6.80
CA TRP A 143 -0.98 6.12 6.02
C TRP A 143 -2.48 5.98 6.26
N ASN A 144 -3.23 5.81 5.18
CA ASN A 144 -4.65 5.56 5.20
C ASN A 144 -4.86 4.13 4.70
N SER A 145 -5.52 3.31 5.50
CA SER A 145 -5.88 1.94 5.15
C SER A 145 -7.37 1.92 4.85
N ILE A 146 -7.72 1.68 3.59
CA ILE A 146 -9.09 1.85 3.10
C ILE A 146 -9.58 0.57 2.42
N ASP A 147 -10.74 0.09 2.86
CA ASP A 147 -11.57 -0.84 2.10
C ASP A 147 -12.62 -0.05 1.32
N ILE A 148 -12.53 -0.05 -0.01
CA ILE A 148 -13.52 0.56 -0.89
C ILE A 148 -14.53 -0.51 -1.30
N PRO A 149 -15.79 -0.44 -0.85
CA PRO A 149 -16.79 -1.45 -1.17
C PRO A 149 -17.01 -1.58 -2.67
N LYS A 150 -17.20 -2.80 -3.16
CA LYS A 150 -17.55 -3.06 -4.57
C LYS A 150 -18.78 -2.27 -5.03
N SER A 151 -19.72 -1.97 -4.12
CA SER A 151 -20.92 -1.17 -4.40
C SER A 151 -20.62 0.25 -4.87
N ASP A 152 -19.48 0.83 -4.49
CA ASP A 152 -19.09 2.19 -4.88
C ASP A 152 -18.75 2.25 -6.38
N PHE A 153 -18.32 1.12 -6.95
CA PHE A 153 -18.06 0.94 -8.38
C PHE A 153 -19.36 0.57 -9.13
N THR A 154 -20.38 1.42 -9.02
CA THR A 154 -21.73 1.13 -9.52
C THR A 154 -21.74 0.69 -10.98
N GLY A 155 -22.28 -0.51 -11.24
CA GLY A 155 -22.40 -1.10 -12.57
C GLY A 155 -21.23 -1.98 -13.00
N MET A 156 -20.15 -2.05 -12.22
CA MET A 156 -19.06 -3.00 -12.46
C MET A 156 -19.36 -4.39 -11.87
N THR A 157 -18.95 -5.45 -12.55
CA THR A 157 -19.12 -6.84 -12.08
C THR A 157 -17.83 -7.48 -11.59
N TRP A 158 -16.67 -6.96 -12.02
CA TRP A 158 -15.31 -7.48 -11.72
C TRP A 158 -15.09 -8.93 -12.18
N ASP A 159 -15.80 -9.41 -13.20
CA ASP A 159 -15.70 -10.78 -13.71
C ASP A 159 -14.50 -11.02 -14.64
N ASN A 160 -13.79 -9.97 -15.06
CA ASN A 160 -12.63 -10.06 -15.93
C ASN A 160 -11.69 -8.85 -15.77
N VAL A 161 -11.25 -8.59 -14.53
CA VAL A 161 -10.38 -7.45 -14.21
C VAL A 161 -8.99 -7.73 -14.74
N PHE A 162 -8.46 -6.81 -15.56
CA PHE A 162 -7.15 -6.97 -16.20
C PHE A 162 -6.20 -5.79 -15.98
N GLN A 163 -6.69 -4.68 -15.42
CA GLN A 163 -5.87 -3.56 -15.00
C GLN A 163 -6.42 -2.91 -13.73
N LEU A 164 -5.58 -2.16 -13.04
CA LEU A 164 -5.96 -1.20 -12.01
C LEU A 164 -5.49 0.18 -12.45
N LYS A 165 -6.31 1.22 -12.27
CA LYS A 165 -5.94 2.61 -12.56
C LYS A 165 -6.10 3.46 -11.32
N PHE A 166 -5.07 4.22 -11.00
CA PHE A 166 -5.14 5.39 -10.13
C PHE A 166 -5.16 6.67 -10.96
N ASP A 167 -5.95 7.66 -10.55
CA ASP A 167 -6.06 8.98 -11.18
C ASP A 167 -6.04 10.07 -10.13
N GLY A 168 -5.06 10.96 -10.22
CA GLY A 168 -4.82 12.04 -9.27
C GLY A 168 -5.10 13.42 -9.83
N GLN A 169 -5.71 13.54 -11.01
CA GLN A 169 -5.78 14.82 -11.73
C GLN A 169 -6.86 15.79 -11.21
N PHE A 170 -6.98 15.90 -9.88
CA PHE A 170 -8.06 16.64 -9.19
C PHE A 170 -7.55 17.37 -7.94
N ASN A 171 -7.98 18.61 -7.72
CA ASN A 171 -7.82 19.28 -6.41
C ASN A 171 -8.73 18.61 -5.37
N GLY A 172 -8.53 18.93 -4.07
CA GLY A 172 -9.37 18.41 -2.98
C GLY A 172 -10.88 18.66 -3.16
N ASP A 173 -11.26 19.73 -3.86
CA ASP A 173 -12.65 20.08 -4.18
C ASP A 173 -13.23 19.35 -5.41
N GLY A 174 -12.43 18.51 -6.08
CA GLY A 174 -12.83 17.79 -7.29
C GLY A 174 -12.63 18.53 -8.61
N SER A 175 -12.20 19.78 -8.60
CA SER A 175 -11.85 20.51 -9.82
C SER A 175 -10.61 19.91 -10.49
N ALA A 176 -10.53 19.97 -11.82
CA ALA A 176 -9.43 19.39 -12.58
C ALA A 176 -8.09 20.08 -12.25
N GLN A 177 -7.05 19.28 -12.03
CA GLN A 177 -5.70 19.75 -11.79
C GLN A 177 -4.69 18.67 -12.19
N ALA A 178 -3.90 18.94 -13.23
CA ALA A 178 -2.98 17.97 -13.81
C ALA A 178 -1.55 18.06 -13.25
N ALA A 179 -1.26 19.00 -12.34
CA ALA A 179 0.05 19.08 -11.69
C ALA A 179 0.35 17.80 -10.89
N GLY A 180 1.51 17.18 -11.15
CA GLY A 180 1.90 15.97 -10.44
C GLY A 180 2.09 16.21 -8.93
N TYR A 181 1.83 15.18 -8.12
CA TYR A 181 2.14 15.15 -6.69
C TYR A 181 2.66 13.75 -6.32
N ASP A 182 3.28 13.57 -5.16
CA ASP A 182 3.81 12.26 -4.80
C ASP A 182 2.74 11.43 -4.08
N VAL A 183 2.62 10.16 -4.46
CA VAL A 183 1.71 9.18 -3.85
C VAL A 183 2.50 7.91 -3.55
N TYR A 184 2.30 7.36 -2.36
CA TYR A 184 2.91 6.10 -1.94
C TYR A 184 1.80 5.10 -1.66
N LEU A 185 1.94 3.89 -2.18
CA LEU A 185 0.94 2.84 -2.06
C LEU A 185 1.58 1.55 -1.55
N ASP A 186 0.81 0.80 -0.80
CA ASP A 186 1.15 -0.55 -0.36
C ASP A 186 -0.14 -1.37 -0.23
N ASN A 187 -0.02 -2.68 -0.03
CA ASN A 187 -1.11 -3.62 0.21
C ASN A 187 -2.36 -3.34 -0.63
N ILE A 188 -2.25 -3.55 -1.94
CA ILE A 188 -3.36 -3.36 -2.87
C ILE A 188 -3.95 -4.73 -3.19
N TYR A 189 -5.19 -4.98 -2.83
CA TYR A 189 -5.83 -6.28 -3.08
C TYR A 189 -7.35 -6.23 -3.12
N PHE A 190 -7.98 -7.16 -3.85
CA PHE A 190 -9.40 -7.44 -3.69
C PHE A 190 -9.60 -8.41 -2.53
N GLY A 191 -10.55 -8.12 -1.64
CA GLY A 191 -10.83 -8.91 -0.46
C GLY A 191 -12.29 -9.34 -0.34
N LYS A 192 -12.55 -10.40 0.43
CA LYS A 192 -13.89 -10.78 0.88
C LYS A 192 -14.20 -10.22 2.25
N ASN A 193 -15.46 -9.90 2.49
CA ASN A 193 -16.03 -9.70 3.82
C ASN A 193 -16.20 -11.06 4.51
N ALA A 194 -15.10 -11.76 4.76
CA ALA A 194 -15.11 -12.94 5.61
C ALA A 194 -15.16 -12.48 7.07
N ASN A 195 -16.00 -13.13 7.88
CA ASN A 195 -15.94 -13.02 9.34
C ASN A 195 -14.51 -13.38 9.81
N THR A 196 -13.66 -12.36 9.99
CA THR A 196 -12.47 -12.33 10.84
C THR A 196 -11.59 -13.59 10.83
N SER A 197 -11.30 -14.20 9.67
CA SER A 197 -10.20 -15.17 9.61
C SER A 197 -8.87 -14.40 9.51
N LEU A 198 -8.54 -13.70 10.60
CA LEU A 198 -7.26 -13.04 10.76
C LEU A 198 -6.19 -14.11 10.97
N VAL A 199 -5.18 -14.14 10.13
CA VAL A 199 -4.03 -15.01 10.30
C VAL A 199 -2.88 -14.15 10.84
N PRO A 200 -2.41 -14.38 12.07
CA PRO A 200 -1.15 -13.78 12.50
C PRO A 200 -0.03 -14.24 11.58
N LEU A 201 0.57 -13.30 10.83
CA LEU A 201 1.67 -13.61 9.92
C LEU A 201 3.01 -13.82 10.64
N THR A 202 3.08 -13.54 11.94
CA THR A 202 4.25 -13.79 12.77
C THR A 202 3.91 -14.77 13.89
N VAL A 203 4.67 -15.87 13.93
CA VAL A 203 4.68 -16.74 15.12
C VAL A 203 5.27 -15.92 16.27
N PRO A 204 4.63 -15.84 17.44
CA PRO A 204 5.21 -15.17 18.59
C PRO A 204 6.63 -15.69 18.87
N PRO A 205 7.59 -14.84 19.24
CA PRO A 205 8.93 -15.31 19.58
C PRO A 205 8.84 -16.38 20.68
N ALA A 206 9.65 -17.43 20.55
CA ALA A 206 9.68 -18.50 21.53
C ALA A 206 10.04 -17.93 22.92
N PRO A 207 9.36 -18.39 24.00
CA PRO A 207 9.67 -17.96 25.35
C PRO A 207 11.12 -18.33 25.71
N THR A 208 11.80 -17.44 26.44
CA THR A 208 13.25 -17.54 26.72
C THR A 208 13.57 -18.03 28.13
N MET A 209 12.56 -18.23 28.98
CA MET A 209 12.76 -18.66 30.36
C MET A 209 13.19 -20.14 30.40
N ALA A 210 14.03 -20.52 31.37
CA ALA A 210 14.46 -21.91 31.48
C ALA A 210 13.25 -22.81 31.77
N ALA A 211 13.19 -24.00 31.15
CA ALA A 211 12.05 -24.90 31.31
C ALA A 211 11.79 -25.33 32.77
N ALA A 212 12.81 -25.30 33.63
CA ALA A 212 12.69 -25.57 35.06
C ALA A 212 11.88 -24.49 35.81
N ASP A 213 11.82 -23.27 35.26
CA ASP A 213 11.15 -22.11 35.86
C ASP A 213 9.78 -21.84 35.21
N VAL A 214 9.31 -22.74 34.34
CA VAL A 214 8.04 -22.60 33.62
C VAL A 214 7.13 -23.78 33.91
N ILE A 215 5.92 -23.49 34.37
CA ILE A 215 4.81 -24.43 34.34
C ILE A 215 3.96 -24.07 33.12
N SER A 216 4.06 -24.88 32.07
CA SER A 216 3.35 -24.63 30.82
C SER A 216 1.96 -25.24 30.86
N ILE A 217 0.94 -24.43 30.52
CA ILE A 217 -0.43 -24.91 30.32
C ILE A 217 -0.63 -25.25 28.84
N TYR A 218 -0.08 -24.47 27.91
CA TYR A 218 -0.09 -24.71 26.47
C TYR A 218 1.13 -24.01 25.84
N SER A 219 2.03 -24.76 25.20
CA SER A 219 3.22 -24.19 24.55
C SER A 219 3.84 -25.15 23.55
N ASP A 220 4.32 -24.59 22.42
CA ASP A 220 5.18 -25.31 21.48
C ASP A 220 6.64 -25.43 21.96
N SER A 221 7.02 -24.71 23.02
CA SER A 221 8.41 -24.63 23.52
C SER A 221 8.66 -25.37 24.84
N TYR A 222 7.60 -25.69 25.59
CA TYR A 222 7.68 -26.35 26.90
C TYR A 222 6.78 -27.57 26.97
N THR A 223 7.05 -28.48 27.90
CA THR A 223 6.14 -29.60 28.17
C THR A 223 4.93 -29.11 28.96
N ASP A 224 3.75 -29.29 28.37
CA ASP A 224 2.50 -28.88 29.00
C ASP A 224 2.03 -29.83 30.10
N ILE A 225 1.48 -29.26 31.18
CA ILE A 225 0.83 -30.04 32.24
C ILE A 225 -0.63 -30.36 31.92
N ALA A 226 -1.23 -29.65 30.97
CA ALA A 226 -2.62 -29.86 30.59
C ALA A 226 -2.74 -31.14 29.76
N THR A 227 -3.64 -32.03 30.19
CA THR A 227 -3.91 -33.32 29.53
C THR A 227 -5.23 -33.33 28.77
N ASN A 228 -6.08 -32.33 28.98
CA ASN A 228 -7.31 -32.12 28.23
C ASN A 228 -7.59 -30.62 28.08
N TYR A 229 -7.63 -30.14 26.84
CA TYR A 229 -7.94 -28.76 26.49
C TYR A 229 -9.41 -28.52 26.19
N ASN A 230 -10.22 -29.58 26.18
CA ASN A 230 -11.66 -29.52 25.96
C ASN A 230 -12.39 -30.43 26.96
N PRO A 231 -12.45 -30.05 28.25
CA PRO A 231 -13.38 -30.66 29.18
C PRO A 231 -14.78 -30.21 28.77
N GLY A 232 -15.57 -31.12 28.21
CA GLY A 232 -16.88 -30.82 27.62
C GLY A 232 -17.91 -30.19 28.56
#